data_AF-A0A2P9FFF2-F1
#
_entry.id   AF-A0A2P9FFF2-F1
#
_cell.length_a   1.000
_cell.length_b   1.000
_cell.length_c   1.000
_cell.angle_alpha   90.00
_cell.angle_beta   90.00
_cell.angle_gamma   90.00
#
_symmetry.space_group_name_H-M   'P 1'
#
loop_
_entity.id
_entity.type
_entity.pdbx_description
1 polymer ?
#
loop_
_entity_poly.entity_id
_entity_poly.type
_entity_poly.pdbx_seq_one_letter_code
_entity_poly.pdbx_strand_id
1 'polypeptide(L)'
;MHPSDTAPRPPAADAEPGPHAEPVPVPDMNEVVGRDDLLLLTLDTLRYDVAVELAAAGRLPNLAARLPGGVWEKRHAPGSFTYASHQAMFAGFLPTPAAPGPHPRLFASRFAGSETTAGRTFVFDTPDLVSALAGRGYRTVCVGGVGFFNKQGALGSVLPGLFQESHWEQEFSVASPTSFEAQVARAEEVVAALPDEQRLFLFLNASALHQPNWFHLPGATRETGDSLATHAAALEYIDRHIGRLFAAMSARRRCFAVVCSDHGTTYGDDGYTGHRLGHEAVWTVPYSHFFLEPSA
;
A
#
# COMPACT_ATOMS: atom_id res chain seq x y z
N MET A 1 -33.33 3.99 62.65
CA MET A 1 -33.86 2.86 61.86
C MET A 1 -34.18 3.42 60.49
N HIS A 2 -33.46 3.25 59.38
CA HIS A 2 -32.25 2.54 58.95
C HIS A 2 -31.67 3.42 57.81
N PRO A 3 -30.35 3.60 57.66
CA PRO A 3 -29.80 4.13 56.41
C PRO A 3 -29.74 2.97 55.39
N SER A 4 -30.26 3.20 54.18
CA SER A 4 -30.18 2.26 53.07
C SER A 4 -28.85 2.44 52.35
N ASP A 5 -27.93 1.51 52.61
CA ASP A 5 -26.74 1.25 51.79
C ASP A 5 -27.18 0.75 50.40
N THR A 6 -26.86 1.51 49.36
CA THR A 6 -26.85 1.00 47.98
C THR A 6 -25.42 1.07 47.45
N ALA A 7 -24.71 -0.05 47.57
CA ALA A 7 -23.44 -0.27 46.90
C ALA A 7 -23.62 -0.29 45.37
N PRO A 8 -22.66 0.22 44.57
CA PRO A 8 -22.74 0.17 43.12
C PRO A 8 -22.51 -1.26 42.60
N ARG A 9 -23.29 -1.62 41.58
CA ARG A 9 -23.25 -2.91 40.88
C ARG A 9 -21.92 -3.05 40.11
N PRO A 10 -21.23 -4.21 40.13
CA PRO A 10 -20.01 -4.39 39.36
C PRO A 10 -20.29 -4.31 37.84
N PRO A 11 -19.31 -3.85 37.03
CA PRO A 11 -19.45 -3.80 35.59
C PRO A 11 -19.64 -5.21 35.02
N ALA A 12 -20.45 -5.29 33.96
CA ALA A 12 -20.71 -6.53 33.23
C ALA A 12 -19.39 -7.07 32.67
N ALA A 13 -19.18 -8.38 32.83
CA ALA A 13 -18.03 -9.09 32.28
C ALA A 13 -18.00 -8.93 30.75
N ASP A 14 -16.81 -8.62 30.24
CA ASP A 14 -16.52 -8.49 28.82
C ASP A 14 -16.97 -9.74 28.05
N ALA A 15 -17.68 -9.52 26.94
CA ALA A 15 -18.05 -10.56 26.01
C ALA A 15 -16.77 -11.21 25.44
N GLU A 16 -16.72 -12.54 25.47
CA GLU A 16 -15.58 -13.27 24.92
C GLU A 16 -15.35 -12.92 23.44
N PRO A 17 -14.08 -12.74 23.02
CA PRO A 17 -13.76 -12.50 21.62
C PRO A 17 -14.19 -13.72 20.80
N GLY A 18 -14.95 -13.46 19.73
CA GLY A 18 -15.33 -14.47 18.75
C GLY A 18 -14.12 -15.17 18.11
N PRO A 19 -14.34 -16.28 17.39
CA PRO A 19 -13.28 -17.18 16.94
C PRO A 19 -12.23 -16.41 16.14
N HIS A 20 -11.01 -16.40 16.69
CA HIS A 20 -9.83 -15.86 16.03
C HIS A 20 -9.70 -16.49 14.63
N ALA A 21 -9.79 -15.68 13.59
CA ALA A 21 -9.41 -16.11 12.24
C ALA A 21 -7.99 -16.68 12.32
N GLU A 22 -7.78 -17.87 11.76
CA GLU A 22 -6.43 -18.45 11.72
C GLU A 22 -5.46 -17.46 11.07
N PRO A 23 -4.28 -17.21 11.67
CA PRO A 23 -3.32 -16.29 11.10
C PRO A 23 -2.94 -16.76 9.70
N VAL A 24 -3.07 -15.88 8.71
CA VAL A 24 -2.59 -16.14 7.34
C VAL A 24 -1.11 -16.54 7.43
N PRO A 25 -0.70 -17.72 6.92
CA PRO A 25 0.67 -18.16 7.02
C PRO A 25 1.60 -17.14 6.37
N VAL A 26 2.60 -16.64 7.12
CA VAL A 26 3.59 -15.71 6.58
C VAL A 26 4.36 -16.41 5.44
N PRO A 27 4.39 -15.84 4.23
CA PRO A 27 5.09 -16.44 3.08
C PRO A 27 6.60 -16.55 3.36
N ASP A 28 7.25 -17.56 2.76
CA ASP A 28 8.71 -17.65 2.81
C ASP A 28 9.32 -16.77 1.73
N MET A 29 9.79 -15.59 2.11
CA MET A 29 10.31 -14.67 1.12
C MET A 29 11.65 -15.13 0.53
N ASN A 30 12.33 -16.09 1.16
CA ASN A 30 13.50 -16.73 0.57
C ASN A 30 13.13 -17.64 -0.61
N GLU A 31 11.92 -18.21 -0.63
CA GLU A 31 11.43 -19.02 -1.76
C GLU A 31 10.81 -18.15 -2.85
N VAL A 32 10.09 -17.09 -2.46
CA VAL A 32 9.41 -16.18 -3.38
C VAL A 32 10.44 -15.40 -4.23
N VAL A 33 11.46 -14.84 -3.57
CA VAL A 33 12.48 -14.04 -4.27
C VAL A 33 13.41 -14.95 -5.07
N GLY A 34 13.42 -14.75 -6.38
CA GLY A 34 14.13 -15.58 -7.36
C GLY A 34 13.22 -16.49 -8.15
N ARG A 35 11.96 -16.64 -7.72
CA ARG A 35 10.95 -17.49 -8.37
C ARG A 35 9.80 -16.68 -8.96
N ASP A 36 9.19 -15.81 -8.15
CA ASP A 36 7.95 -15.11 -8.50
C ASP A 36 8.22 -13.68 -9.03
N ASP A 37 7.29 -13.14 -9.82
CA ASP A 37 7.23 -11.69 -10.06
C ASP A 37 6.80 -10.98 -8.76
N LEU A 38 7.18 -9.72 -8.60
CA LEU A 38 6.88 -8.93 -7.40
C LEU A 38 6.14 -7.64 -7.79
N LEU A 39 5.02 -7.38 -7.13
CA LEU A 39 4.29 -6.11 -7.20
C LEU A 39 4.36 -5.43 -5.83
N LEU A 40 4.82 -4.18 -5.78
CA LEU A 40 4.59 -3.28 -4.65
C LEU A 40 3.70 -2.14 -5.13
N LEU A 41 2.41 -2.21 -4.78
CA LEU A 41 1.42 -1.17 -5.06
C LEU A 41 1.22 -0.31 -3.81
N THR A 42 1.55 0.97 -3.93
CA THR A 42 1.22 1.97 -2.92
C THR A 42 0.03 2.81 -3.38
N LEU A 43 -1.03 2.79 -2.59
CA LEU A 43 -2.22 3.64 -2.75
C LEU A 43 -1.93 4.94 -1.99
N ASP A 44 -1.36 5.91 -2.69
CA ASP A 44 -0.76 7.11 -2.09
C ASP A 44 -1.80 7.89 -1.30
N THR A 45 -1.54 8.17 -0.03
CA THR A 45 -2.42 8.86 0.94
C THR A 45 -3.66 8.09 1.44
N LEU A 46 -3.87 6.82 1.06
CA LEU A 46 -5.06 6.06 1.45
C LEU A 46 -5.21 5.91 2.98
N ARG A 47 -6.31 6.42 3.51
CA ARG A 47 -6.69 6.21 4.92
C ARG A 47 -7.23 4.81 5.18
N TYR A 48 -6.86 4.24 6.34
CA TYR A 48 -7.34 2.92 6.77
C TYR A 48 -8.84 2.84 6.98
N ASP A 49 -9.43 3.86 7.61
CA ASP A 49 -10.88 3.90 7.90
C ASP A 49 -11.72 3.85 6.61
N VAL A 50 -11.38 4.65 5.61
CA VAL A 50 -12.05 4.65 4.30
C VAL A 50 -11.88 3.29 3.61
N ALA A 51 -10.69 2.71 3.63
CA ALA A 51 -10.41 1.42 2.99
C ALA A 51 -11.26 0.28 3.58
N VAL A 52 -11.37 0.25 4.92
CA VAL A 52 -12.19 -0.75 5.64
C VAL A 52 -13.68 -0.52 5.40
N GLU A 53 -14.15 0.72 5.49
CA GLU A 53 -15.56 1.06 5.27
C GLU A 53 -16.03 0.62 3.88
N LEU A 54 -15.26 0.96 2.84
CA LEU A 54 -15.62 0.61 1.47
C LEU A 54 -15.55 -0.90 1.19
N ALA A 55 -14.57 -1.60 1.77
CA ALA A 55 -14.50 -3.07 1.67
C ALA A 55 -15.71 -3.73 2.34
N ALA A 56 -16.04 -3.31 3.57
CA ALA A 56 -17.20 -3.83 4.31
C ALA A 56 -18.54 -3.52 3.61
N ALA A 57 -18.63 -2.37 2.93
CA ALA A 57 -19.78 -1.99 2.13
C ALA A 57 -19.86 -2.70 0.76
N GLY A 58 -18.90 -3.56 0.40
CA GLY A 58 -18.87 -4.24 -0.89
C GLY A 58 -18.59 -3.32 -2.08
N ARG A 59 -18.03 -2.13 -1.84
CA ARG A 59 -17.75 -1.10 -2.86
C ARG A 59 -16.38 -1.25 -3.53
N LEU A 60 -15.58 -2.21 -3.07
CA LEU A 60 -14.26 -2.55 -3.62
C LEU A 60 -14.23 -3.99 -4.16
N PRO A 61 -15.11 -4.39 -5.10
CA PRO A 61 -15.25 -5.78 -5.51
C PRO A 61 -13.96 -6.38 -6.10
N ASN A 62 -13.15 -5.60 -6.83
CA ASN A 62 -11.95 -6.13 -7.47
C ASN A 62 -10.79 -6.30 -6.49
N LEU A 63 -10.63 -5.33 -5.59
CA LEU A 63 -9.59 -5.35 -4.57
C LEU A 63 -9.93 -6.36 -3.47
N ALA A 64 -11.15 -6.31 -2.92
CA ALA A 64 -11.57 -7.20 -1.83
C ALA A 64 -11.53 -8.68 -2.23
N ALA A 65 -11.78 -9.01 -3.51
CA ALA A 65 -11.65 -10.37 -4.03
C ALA A 65 -10.23 -10.95 -3.93
N ARG A 66 -9.19 -10.11 -3.75
CA ARG A 66 -7.79 -10.53 -3.60
C ARG A 66 -7.29 -10.46 -2.16
N LEU A 67 -7.95 -9.69 -1.29
CA LEU A 67 -7.57 -9.59 0.11
C LEU A 67 -7.80 -10.95 0.81
N PRO A 68 -6.83 -11.45 1.60
CA PRO A 68 -7.07 -12.58 2.48
C PRO A 68 -8.27 -12.32 3.40
N GLY A 69 -9.29 -13.18 3.31
CA GLY A 69 -10.54 -13.01 4.06
C GLY A 69 -11.38 -11.78 3.65
N GLY A 70 -11.06 -11.12 2.54
CA GLY A 70 -11.75 -9.91 2.09
C GLY A 70 -11.49 -8.66 2.94
N VAL A 71 -10.47 -8.68 3.81
CA VAL A 71 -10.22 -7.63 4.82
C VAL A 71 -8.82 -7.02 4.73
N TRP A 72 -8.72 -5.76 5.13
CA TRP A 72 -7.45 -5.04 5.26
C TRP A 72 -6.83 -5.25 6.64
N GLU A 73 -5.51 -5.40 6.69
CA GLU A 73 -4.77 -5.31 7.96
C GLU A 73 -4.61 -3.86 8.41
N LYS A 74 -4.84 -3.58 9.70
CA LYS A 74 -4.51 -2.29 10.34
C LYS A 74 -3.01 -2.22 10.58
N ARG A 75 -2.31 -1.29 9.93
CA ARG A 75 -0.86 -1.11 10.09
C ARG A 75 -0.47 0.34 10.32
N HIS A 76 0.71 0.57 10.87
CA HIS A 76 1.32 1.88 10.99
C HIS A 76 2.30 2.13 9.84
N ALA A 77 2.14 3.28 9.19
CA ALA A 77 3.03 3.77 8.16
C ALA A 77 4.46 3.94 8.70
N PRO A 78 5.50 3.66 7.91
CA PRO A 78 6.88 3.88 8.32
C PRO A 78 7.31 5.35 8.25
N GLY A 79 6.48 6.23 7.68
CA GLY A 79 6.68 7.68 7.68
C GLY A 79 5.38 8.43 7.38
N SER A 80 5.29 9.70 7.76
CA SER A 80 4.06 10.50 7.64
C SER A 80 3.87 11.22 6.29
N PHE A 81 4.72 10.92 5.31
CA PHE A 81 4.65 11.47 3.95
C PHE A 81 5.44 10.62 2.96
N THR A 82 5.12 10.76 1.68
CA THR A 82 5.62 9.91 0.58
C THR A 82 7.11 9.64 0.64
N TYR A 83 7.97 10.66 0.65
CA TYR A 83 9.42 10.44 0.54
C TYR A 83 9.99 9.60 1.67
N ALA A 84 9.66 9.95 2.92
CA ALA A 84 10.14 9.23 4.09
C ALA A 84 9.60 7.79 4.14
N SER A 85 8.31 7.63 3.82
CA SER A 85 7.67 6.31 3.84
C SER A 85 8.28 5.38 2.79
N HIS A 86 8.50 5.85 1.56
CA HIS A 86 9.07 5.03 0.50
C HIS A 86 10.56 4.73 0.68
N GLN A 87 11.35 5.66 1.24
CA GLN A 87 12.74 5.35 1.64
C GLN A 87 12.77 4.17 2.63
N ALA A 88 11.89 4.21 3.64
CA ALA A 88 11.79 3.14 4.62
C ALA A 88 11.30 1.82 3.99
N MET A 89 10.25 1.86 3.14
CA MET A 89 9.74 0.70 2.44
C MET A 89 10.81 0.04 1.56
N PHE A 90 11.56 0.81 0.78
CA PHE A 90 12.65 0.28 -0.05
C PHE A 90 13.80 -0.26 0.79
N ALA A 91 14.02 0.21 2.02
CA ALA A 91 14.95 -0.43 2.96
C ALA A 91 14.37 -1.70 3.65
N GLY A 92 13.13 -2.10 3.34
CA GLY A 92 12.45 -3.28 3.88
C GLY A 92 11.49 -2.99 5.04
N PHE A 93 11.29 -1.73 5.42
CA PHE A 93 10.32 -1.31 6.44
C PHE A 93 8.96 -1.02 5.81
N LEU A 94 8.22 -2.08 5.45
CA LEU A 94 6.81 -1.99 5.08
C LEU A 94 5.96 -1.51 6.27
N PRO A 95 4.69 -1.08 6.06
CA PRO A 95 3.79 -0.75 7.14
C PRO A 95 3.75 -1.88 8.17
N THR A 96 3.89 -1.51 9.45
CA THR A 96 4.07 -2.43 10.58
C THR A 96 2.71 -2.77 11.19
N PRO A 97 2.39 -4.02 11.52
CA PRO A 97 1.14 -4.36 12.20
C PRO A 97 0.85 -3.42 13.40
N ALA A 98 -0.38 -2.93 13.51
CA ALA A 98 -0.79 -1.98 14.55
C ALA A 98 -1.08 -2.68 15.91
N ALA A 99 -0.34 -3.74 16.22
CA ALA A 99 -0.39 -4.47 17.47
C ALA A 99 0.98 -4.39 18.17
N PRO A 100 1.04 -4.46 19.51
CA PRO A 100 2.31 -4.48 20.23
C PRO A 100 3.16 -5.70 19.87
N GLY A 101 4.48 -5.55 19.97
CA GLY A 101 5.44 -6.64 19.84
C GLY A 101 6.28 -6.62 18.56
N PRO A 102 7.29 -7.50 18.47
CA PRO A 102 8.10 -7.62 17.27
C PRO A 102 7.31 -8.28 16.14
N HIS A 103 7.39 -7.68 14.95
CA HIS A 103 6.72 -8.20 13.75
C HIS A 103 7.77 -8.58 12.71
N PRO A 104 7.91 -9.87 12.34
CA PRO A 104 8.80 -10.28 11.28
C PRO A 104 8.53 -9.52 9.97
N ARG A 105 9.59 -9.01 9.34
CA ARG A 105 9.48 -8.30 8.06
C ARG A 105 9.54 -9.29 6.89
N LEU A 106 8.88 -8.97 5.78
CA LEU A 106 9.01 -9.72 4.53
C LEU A 106 10.42 -9.56 3.94
N PHE A 107 10.95 -8.34 4.03
CA PHE A 107 12.22 -7.93 3.47
C PHE A 107 13.04 -7.20 4.53
N ALA A 108 14.36 -7.37 4.53
CA ALA A 108 15.22 -6.65 5.46
C ALA A 108 16.60 -6.37 4.86
N SER A 109 17.00 -5.10 4.78
CA SER A 109 18.42 -4.77 4.64
C SER A 109 19.16 -5.21 5.91
N ARG A 110 20.35 -5.77 5.74
CA ARG A 110 21.20 -6.21 6.87
C ARG A 110 21.83 -4.99 7.53
N PHE A 111 21.51 -4.78 8.81
CA PHE A 111 22.20 -3.84 9.68
C PHE A 111 22.25 -4.38 11.12
N ALA A 112 23.26 -3.93 11.89
CA ALA A 112 23.40 -4.33 13.28
C ALA A 112 22.20 -3.81 14.11
N GLY A 113 21.61 -4.68 14.94
CA GLY A 113 20.44 -4.32 15.77
C GLY A 113 19.08 -4.55 15.10
N SER A 114 18.99 -5.28 13.98
CA SER A 114 17.70 -5.69 13.43
C SER A 114 17.04 -6.77 14.29
N GLU A 115 16.02 -6.39 15.07
CA GLU A 115 15.28 -7.29 15.97
C GLU A 115 14.10 -8.01 15.28
N THR A 116 13.72 -7.58 14.08
CA THR A 116 12.51 -8.04 13.36
C THR A 116 12.83 -8.87 12.11
N THR A 117 14.06 -9.37 12.01
CA THR A 117 14.48 -10.29 10.93
C THR A 117 14.28 -11.74 11.40
N ALA A 118 13.49 -12.52 10.67
CA ALA A 118 13.19 -13.92 10.99
C ALA A 118 13.64 -14.88 9.88
N GLY A 119 13.56 -16.20 10.12
CA GLY A 119 14.04 -17.21 9.16
C GLY A 119 13.40 -17.16 7.77
N ARG A 120 12.16 -16.63 7.67
CA ARG A 120 11.40 -16.48 6.42
C ARG A 120 11.51 -15.09 5.79
N THR A 121 12.28 -14.19 6.40
CA THR A 121 12.56 -12.85 5.89
C THR A 121 13.60 -12.94 4.79
N PHE A 122 13.33 -12.31 3.63
CA PHE A 122 14.37 -12.15 2.62
C PHE A 122 15.35 -11.04 3.05
N VAL A 123 16.55 -11.43 3.47
CA VAL A 123 17.62 -10.53 3.91
C VAL A 123 18.56 -10.19 2.74
N PHE A 124 18.89 -8.91 2.59
CA PHE A 124 19.78 -8.41 1.56
C PHE A 124 20.85 -7.45 2.12
N ASP A 125 21.99 -7.35 1.42
CA ASP A 125 23.15 -6.55 1.86
C ASP A 125 23.30 -5.22 1.11
N THR A 126 22.39 -4.92 0.17
CA THR A 126 22.32 -3.63 -0.51
C THR A 126 21.60 -2.58 0.35
N PRO A 127 21.79 -1.27 0.06
CA PRO A 127 21.10 -0.19 0.79
C PRO A 127 19.57 -0.27 0.68
N ASP A 128 19.07 -0.84 -0.40
CA ASP A 128 17.65 -0.94 -0.72
C ASP A 128 17.30 -2.25 -1.45
N LEU A 129 16.02 -2.62 -1.37
CA LEU A 129 15.41 -3.82 -1.96
C LEU A 129 15.45 -3.78 -3.49
N VAL A 130 15.37 -2.59 -4.09
CA VAL A 130 15.39 -2.43 -5.55
C VAL A 130 16.74 -2.91 -6.10
N SER A 131 17.83 -2.43 -5.51
CA SER A 131 19.20 -2.86 -5.80
C SER A 131 19.40 -4.36 -5.52
N ALA A 132 18.82 -4.88 -4.43
CA ALA A 132 18.90 -6.31 -4.11
C ALA A 132 18.26 -7.19 -5.19
N LEU A 133 17.06 -6.82 -5.63
CA LEU A 133 16.29 -7.53 -6.64
C LEU A 133 16.96 -7.43 -8.01
N ALA A 134 17.47 -6.26 -8.38
CA ALA A 134 18.25 -6.08 -9.60
C ALA A 134 19.49 -7.00 -9.61
N GLY A 135 20.21 -7.10 -8.48
CA GLY A 135 21.33 -8.04 -8.30
C GLY A 135 20.94 -9.53 -8.38
N ARG A 136 19.65 -9.85 -8.26
CA ARG A 136 19.08 -11.20 -8.44
C ARG A 136 18.44 -11.42 -9.81
N GLY A 137 18.77 -10.56 -10.76
CA GLY A 137 18.31 -10.65 -12.14
C GLY A 137 16.84 -10.29 -12.32
N TYR A 138 16.23 -9.53 -11.40
CA TYR A 138 14.94 -8.90 -11.66
C TYR A 138 15.15 -7.67 -12.55
N ARG A 139 14.21 -7.45 -13.47
CA ARG A 139 13.96 -6.13 -14.06
C ARG A 139 13.20 -5.32 -13.02
N THR A 140 13.75 -4.18 -12.62
CA THR A 140 13.13 -3.30 -11.63
C THR A 140 12.52 -2.09 -12.32
N VAL A 141 11.22 -1.90 -12.15
CA VAL A 141 10.44 -0.86 -12.83
C VAL A 141 9.65 -0.05 -11.81
N CYS A 142 9.71 1.27 -11.93
CA CYS A 142 8.89 2.21 -11.17
C CYS A 142 7.88 2.91 -12.11
N VAL A 143 6.59 2.85 -11.78
CA VAL A 143 5.55 3.69 -12.36
C VAL A 143 5.11 4.69 -11.30
N GLY A 144 5.57 5.94 -11.46
CA GLY A 144 5.40 7.01 -10.47
C GLY A 144 4.17 7.88 -10.74
N GLY A 145 3.56 8.44 -9.69
CA GLY A 145 2.41 9.33 -9.81
C GLY A 145 2.57 10.69 -9.13
N VAL A 146 3.13 10.72 -7.91
CA VAL A 146 3.25 11.96 -7.11
C VAL A 146 4.58 12.68 -7.29
N GLY A 147 4.73 13.87 -6.69
CA GLY A 147 5.87 14.77 -6.89
C GLY A 147 7.25 14.18 -6.57
N PHE A 148 7.33 13.16 -5.72
CA PHE A 148 8.60 12.46 -5.42
C PHE A 148 8.98 11.40 -6.46
N PHE A 149 8.10 11.13 -7.42
CA PHE A 149 8.32 10.19 -8.51
C PHE A 149 8.18 10.82 -9.91
N ASN A 150 7.94 12.13 -9.98
CA ASN A 150 7.57 12.78 -11.24
C ASN A 150 8.73 13.06 -12.22
N LYS A 151 9.99 12.89 -11.79
CA LYS A 151 11.20 13.11 -12.59
C LYS A 151 11.36 14.54 -13.15
N GLN A 152 10.53 15.50 -12.72
CA GLN A 152 10.56 16.88 -13.22
C GLN A 152 11.62 17.76 -12.52
N GLY A 153 12.22 17.27 -11.43
CA GLY A 153 13.28 17.96 -10.71
C GLY A 153 14.18 16.99 -9.95
N ALA A 154 15.28 17.48 -9.40
CA ALA A 154 16.30 16.65 -8.75
C ALA A 154 15.71 15.75 -7.64
N LEU A 155 14.84 16.32 -6.79
CA LEU A 155 14.17 15.56 -5.72
C LEU A 155 13.20 14.52 -6.26
N GLY A 156 12.40 14.88 -7.28
CA GLY A 156 11.44 13.97 -7.92
C GLY A 156 12.09 12.84 -8.74
N SER A 157 13.42 12.85 -8.88
CA SER A 157 14.21 11.81 -9.55
C SER A 157 14.95 10.89 -8.58
N VAL A 158 14.94 11.18 -7.27
CA VAL A 158 15.68 10.36 -6.27
C VAL A 158 15.09 8.96 -6.16
N LEU A 159 13.81 8.82 -5.84
CA LEU A 159 13.17 7.50 -5.69
C LEU A 159 13.08 6.74 -7.02
N PRO A 160 12.65 7.37 -8.15
CA PRO A 160 12.70 6.71 -9.46
C PRO A 160 14.11 6.28 -9.89
N GLY A 161 15.15 6.98 -9.42
CA GLY A 161 16.55 6.69 -9.74
C GLY A 161 17.09 5.41 -9.10
N LEU A 162 16.36 4.82 -8.15
CA LEU A 162 16.70 3.50 -7.58
C LEU A 162 16.42 2.34 -8.56
N PHE A 163 15.54 2.56 -9.53
CA PHE A 163 15.06 1.54 -10.46
C PHE A 163 15.83 1.57 -11.77
N GLN A 164 15.99 0.41 -12.40
CA GLN A 164 16.60 0.32 -13.73
C GLN A 164 15.70 0.91 -14.83
N GLU A 165 14.39 1.01 -14.57
CA GLU A 165 13.40 1.64 -15.42
C GLU A 165 12.47 2.51 -14.57
N SER A 166 12.16 3.73 -15.02
CA SER A 166 11.15 4.53 -14.35
C SER A 166 10.34 5.40 -15.31
N HIS A 167 9.02 5.34 -15.14
CA HIS A 167 8.03 6.01 -15.98
C HIS A 167 7.29 7.09 -15.19
N TRP A 168 7.15 8.25 -15.83
CA TRP A 168 6.23 9.30 -15.43
C TRP A 168 5.77 10.06 -16.66
N GLU A 169 4.47 10.35 -16.71
CA GLU A 169 3.81 11.15 -17.74
C GLU A 169 2.83 12.12 -17.05
N GLN A 170 2.42 13.17 -17.74
CA GLN A 170 1.50 14.17 -17.18
C GLN A 170 0.17 13.53 -16.77
N GLU A 171 -0.28 12.54 -17.53
CA GLU A 171 -1.46 11.73 -17.31
C GLU A 171 -1.38 10.94 -16.00
N PHE A 172 -0.19 10.65 -15.45
CA PHE A 172 -0.02 9.93 -14.18
C PHE A 172 -0.07 10.88 -12.97
N SER A 173 -0.07 12.18 -13.20
CA SER A 173 0.00 13.17 -12.13
C SER A 173 -1.24 13.18 -11.24
N VAL A 174 -1.09 13.69 -10.02
CA VAL A 174 -2.20 13.92 -9.06
C VAL A 174 -3.30 14.84 -9.59
N ALA A 175 -3.04 15.60 -10.66
CA ALA A 175 -4.03 16.48 -11.27
C ALA A 175 -4.85 15.78 -12.37
N SER A 176 -4.54 14.53 -12.69
CA SER A 176 -5.19 13.77 -13.76
C SER A 176 -6.33 12.91 -13.23
N PRO A 177 -7.58 13.10 -13.71
CA PRO A 177 -8.73 12.26 -13.34
C PRO A 177 -8.61 10.80 -13.81
N THR A 178 -7.73 10.53 -14.77
CA THR A 178 -7.48 9.20 -15.35
C THR A 178 -6.12 8.64 -14.97
N SER A 179 -5.50 9.16 -13.90
CA SER A 179 -4.12 8.84 -13.49
C SER A 179 -3.87 7.35 -13.33
N PHE A 180 -4.65 6.69 -12.48
CA PHE A 180 -4.46 5.26 -12.23
C PHE A 180 -4.69 4.40 -13.48
N GLU A 181 -5.70 4.67 -14.30
CA GLU A 181 -5.91 3.98 -15.58
C GLU A 181 -4.69 4.09 -16.51
N ALA A 182 -4.13 5.29 -16.64
CA ALA A 182 -2.94 5.52 -17.45
C ALA A 182 -1.69 4.80 -16.88
N GLN A 183 -1.53 4.79 -15.55
CA GLN A 183 -0.48 4.04 -14.88
C GLN A 183 -0.62 2.52 -15.09
N VAL A 184 -1.86 2.00 -15.07
CA VAL A 184 -2.15 0.60 -15.36
C VAL A 184 -1.84 0.25 -16.82
N ALA A 185 -2.18 1.12 -17.77
CA ALA A 185 -1.81 0.92 -19.19
C ALA A 185 -0.28 0.84 -19.36
N ARG A 186 0.47 1.72 -18.68
CA ARG A 186 1.93 1.66 -18.68
C ARG A 186 2.47 0.37 -18.06
N ALA A 187 1.84 -0.13 -16.99
CA ALA A 187 2.21 -1.42 -16.39
C ALA A 187 1.95 -2.60 -17.34
N GLU A 188 0.84 -2.59 -18.07
CA GLU A 188 0.51 -3.59 -19.09
C GLU A 188 1.58 -3.61 -20.21
N GLU A 189 1.99 -2.43 -20.70
CA GLU A 189 3.06 -2.30 -21.69
C GLU A 189 4.40 -2.88 -21.20
N VAL A 190 4.79 -2.52 -19.97
CA VAL A 190 6.01 -3.03 -19.33
C VAL A 190 5.99 -4.55 -19.25
N VAL A 191 4.90 -5.13 -18.76
CA VAL A 191 4.77 -6.58 -18.63
C VAL A 191 4.83 -7.26 -20.00
N ALA A 192 4.11 -6.74 -20.99
CA ALA A 192 4.03 -7.34 -22.33
C ALA A 192 5.37 -7.29 -23.09
N ALA A 193 6.23 -6.31 -22.80
CA ALA A 193 7.54 -6.16 -23.42
C ALA A 193 8.64 -7.07 -22.82
N LEU A 194 8.38 -7.70 -21.68
CA LEU A 194 9.41 -8.49 -20.98
C LEU A 194 9.46 -9.94 -21.46
N PRO A 195 10.66 -10.50 -21.70
CA PRO A 195 10.83 -11.94 -21.91
C PRO A 195 10.27 -12.75 -20.74
N ASP A 196 9.76 -13.96 -20.99
CA ASP A 196 9.13 -14.80 -19.97
C ASP A 196 10.09 -15.18 -18.83
N GLU A 197 11.36 -15.40 -19.18
CA GLU A 197 12.44 -15.72 -18.23
C GLU A 197 12.83 -14.52 -17.35
N GLN A 198 12.52 -13.30 -17.80
CA GLN A 198 12.85 -12.08 -17.08
C GLN A 198 11.83 -11.85 -15.96
N ARG A 199 12.29 -12.04 -14.71
CA ARG A 199 11.52 -11.66 -13.51
C ARG A 199 11.40 -10.14 -13.41
N LEU A 200 10.27 -9.68 -12.92
CA LEU A 200 9.86 -8.29 -12.78
C LEU A 200 9.63 -7.99 -11.31
N PHE A 201 10.21 -6.89 -10.85
CA PHE A 201 9.76 -6.16 -9.68
C PHE A 201 9.15 -4.85 -10.18
N LEU A 202 7.83 -4.76 -10.11
CA LEU A 202 7.09 -3.54 -10.44
C LEU A 202 6.70 -2.84 -9.15
N PHE A 203 7.17 -1.61 -9.01
CA PHE A 203 6.65 -0.66 -8.04
C PHE A 203 5.68 0.30 -8.75
N LEU A 204 4.49 0.49 -8.19
CA LEU A 204 3.51 1.45 -8.68
C LEU A 204 3.02 2.33 -7.52
N ASN A 205 3.18 3.64 -7.69
CA ASN A 205 2.67 4.67 -6.78
C ASN A 205 1.39 5.29 -7.36
N ALA A 206 0.23 4.84 -6.90
CA ALA A 206 -1.07 5.26 -7.42
C ALA A 206 -1.43 6.64 -6.88
N SER A 207 -1.48 7.64 -7.75
CA SER A 207 -1.64 9.06 -7.39
C SER A 207 -3.08 9.52 -7.18
N ALA A 208 -4.08 8.73 -7.59
CA ALA A 208 -5.48 9.17 -7.69
C ALA A 208 -6.12 9.61 -6.36
N LEU A 209 -5.64 9.06 -5.23
CA LEU A 209 -6.12 9.42 -3.90
C LEU A 209 -5.46 10.68 -3.34
N HIS A 210 -4.22 10.97 -3.77
CA HIS A 210 -3.49 12.15 -3.35
C HIS A 210 -4.20 13.40 -3.89
N GLN A 211 -4.26 14.44 -3.07
CA GLN A 211 -4.88 15.71 -3.43
C GLN A 211 -4.25 16.35 -4.70
N PRO A 212 -5.06 16.98 -5.57
CA PRO A 212 -6.52 17.05 -5.53
C PRO A 212 -7.23 15.74 -5.90
N ASN A 213 -8.30 15.37 -5.20
CA ASN A 213 -9.10 14.18 -5.51
C ASN A 213 -10.61 14.48 -5.65
N TRP A 214 -11.03 15.74 -5.49
CA TRP A 214 -12.43 16.18 -5.61
C TRP A 214 -13.10 15.75 -6.92
N PHE A 215 -12.37 15.73 -8.04
CA PHE A 215 -12.93 15.38 -9.35
C PHE A 215 -13.35 13.92 -9.48
N HIS A 216 -13.01 13.04 -8.53
CA HIS A 216 -13.50 11.67 -8.52
C HIS A 216 -14.94 11.54 -8.03
N LEU A 217 -15.45 12.54 -7.28
CA LEU A 217 -16.84 12.55 -6.82
C LEU A 217 -17.72 13.32 -7.82
N PRO A 218 -18.75 12.70 -8.41
CA PRO A 218 -19.68 13.40 -9.30
C PRO A 218 -20.32 14.61 -8.61
N GLY A 219 -20.23 15.78 -9.25
CA GLY A 219 -20.80 17.03 -8.75
C GLY A 219 -19.91 17.82 -7.77
N ALA A 220 -18.79 17.26 -7.31
CA ALA A 220 -17.79 18.03 -6.58
C ALA A 220 -16.99 18.93 -7.52
N THR A 221 -16.51 20.05 -6.99
CA THR A 221 -15.72 21.04 -7.71
C THR A 221 -14.45 21.37 -6.94
N ARG A 222 -13.56 22.15 -7.56
CA ARG A 222 -12.36 22.66 -6.88
C ARG A 222 -12.72 23.48 -5.63
N GLU A 223 -13.84 24.20 -5.67
CA GLU A 223 -14.32 25.05 -4.57
C GLU A 223 -14.87 24.23 -3.40
N THR A 224 -15.50 23.09 -3.66
CA THR A 224 -15.91 22.17 -2.59
C THR A 224 -14.71 21.50 -1.93
N GLY A 225 -13.60 21.37 -2.67
CA GLY A 225 -12.35 20.81 -2.18
C GLY A 225 -12.41 19.31 -1.93
N ASP A 226 -11.30 18.76 -1.46
CA ASP A 226 -11.19 17.34 -1.11
C ASP A 226 -11.79 17.07 0.27
N SER A 227 -12.37 15.88 0.42
CA SER A 227 -13.01 15.39 1.62
C SER A 227 -12.90 13.87 1.72
N LEU A 228 -13.40 13.28 2.81
CA LEU A 228 -13.54 11.83 2.92
C LEU A 228 -14.41 11.24 1.79
N ALA A 229 -15.44 11.96 1.33
CA ALA A 229 -16.32 11.48 0.27
C ALA A 229 -15.60 11.42 -1.09
N THR A 230 -14.76 12.41 -1.39
CA THR A 230 -13.96 12.43 -2.62
C THR A 230 -12.82 11.43 -2.56
N HIS A 231 -12.22 11.24 -1.38
CA HIS A 231 -11.23 10.18 -1.11
C HIS A 231 -11.83 8.78 -1.35
N ALA A 232 -13.04 8.52 -0.85
CA ALA A 232 -13.75 7.28 -1.07
C ALA A 232 -14.03 7.04 -2.57
N ALA A 233 -14.52 8.07 -3.27
CA ALA A 233 -14.78 8.00 -4.71
C ALA A 233 -13.50 7.74 -5.54
N ALA A 234 -12.36 8.28 -5.11
CA ALA A 234 -11.05 8.01 -5.71
C ALA A 234 -10.61 6.55 -5.51
N LEU A 235 -10.86 5.96 -4.33
CA LEU A 235 -10.56 4.54 -4.11
C LEU A 235 -11.47 3.62 -4.94
N GLU A 236 -12.76 3.95 -5.09
CA GLU A 236 -13.65 3.23 -6.01
C GLU A 236 -13.21 3.37 -7.48
N TYR A 237 -12.64 4.53 -7.86
CA TYR A 237 -12.02 4.70 -9.16
C TYR A 237 -10.82 3.75 -9.34
N ILE A 238 -9.93 3.68 -8.37
CA ILE A 238 -8.82 2.72 -8.40
C ILE A 238 -9.33 1.27 -8.53
N ASP A 239 -10.34 0.88 -7.75
CA ASP A 239 -10.90 -0.47 -7.77
C ASP A 239 -11.41 -0.87 -9.16
N ARG A 240 -12.03 0.06 -9.91
CA ARG A 240 -12.50 -0.22 -11.29
C ARG A 240 -11.39 -0.64 -12.25
N HIS A 241 -10.14 -0.21 -12.01
CA HIS A 241 -9.01 -0.49 -12.90
C HIS A 241 -8.02 -1.50 -12.30
N ILE A 242 -8.04 -1.76 -10.99
CA ILE A 242 -7.01 -2.59 -10.33
C ILE A 242 -7.00 -4.04 -10.82
N GLY A 243 -8.15 -4.56 -11.26
CA GLY A 243 -8.25 -5.89 -11.84
C GLY A 243 -7.36 -6.08 -13.08
N ARG A 244 -7.22 -5.03 -13.91
CA ARG A 244 -6.32 -5.02 -15.07
C ARG A 244 -4.85 -5.12 -14.66
N LEU A 245 -4.44 -4.34 -13.65
CA LEU A 245 -3.08 -4.41 -13.10
C LEU A 245 -2.76 -5.82 -12.58
N PHE A 246 -3.67 -6.40 -11.81
CA PHE A 246 -3.48 -7.75 -11.29
C PHE A 246 -3.41 -8.80 -12.40
N ALA A 247 -4.28 -8.70 -13.41
CA ALA A 247 -4.24 -9.60 -14.57
C ALA A 247 -2.91 -9.48 -15.34
N ALA A 248 -2.41 -8.26 -15.54
CA ALA A 248 -1.10 -8.05 -16.16
C ALA A 248 0.02 -8.68 -15.32
N MET A 249 0.05 -8.44 -14.01
CA MET A 249 1.10 -8.96 -13.13
C MET A 249 1.12 -10.49 -13.02
N SER A 250 0.01 -11.17 -13.26
CA SER A 250 -0.04 -12.63 -13.31
C SER A 250 -0.02 -13.22 -14.72
N ALA A 251 0.10 -12.42 -15.77
CA ALA A 251 -0.05 -12.90 -17.15
C ALA A 251 1.08 -13.85 -17.59
N ARG A 252 2.30 -13.66 -17.06
CA ARG A 252 3.49 -14.45 -17.44
C ARG A 252 3.93 -15.44 -16.37
N ARG A 253 3.73 -15.10 -15.09
CA ARG A 253 4.20 -15.88 -13.95
C ARG A 253 3.36 -15.57 -12.72
N ARG A 254 3.40 -16.47 -11.74
CA ARG A 254 2.90 -16.19 -10.40
C ARG A 254 3.59 -14.94 -9.85
N CYS A 255 2.79 -14.05 -9.26
CA CYS A 255 3.26 -12.79 -8.70
C CYS A 255 2.91 -12.73 -7.21
N PHE A 256 3.87 -12.31 -6.39
CA PHE A 256 3.61 -11.92 -5.01
C PHE A 256 3.36 -10.42 -4.95
N ALA A 257 2.15 -10.03 -4.56
CA ALA A 257 1.70 -8.66 -4.51
C ALA A 257 1.64 -8.16 -3.06
N VAL A 258 2.18 -6.97 -2.83
CA VAL A 258 1.96 -6.17 -1.63
C VAL A 258 1.15 -4.95 -2.05
N VAL A 259 -0.02 -4.76 -1.43
CA VAL A 259 -0.88 -3.58 -1.63
C VAL A 259 -1.02 -2.88 -0.29
N CYS A 260 -0.59 -1.63 -0.22
CA CYS A 260 -0.65 -0.87 1.03
C CYS A 260 -0.76 0.62 0.76
N SER A 261 -0.93 1.42 1.81
CA SER A 261 -0.68 2.86 1.73
C SER A 261 0.68 3.22 2.32
N ASP A 262 1.24 4.31 1.81
CA ASP A 262 2.48 4.91 2.30
C ASP A 262 2.25 5.79 3.53
N HIS A 263 1.14 6.50 3.57
CA HIS A 263 0.60 7.23 4.72
C HIS A 263 -0.87 7.54 4.43
N GLY A 264 -1.62 8.01 5.43
CA GLY A 264 -2.95 8.57 5.22
C GLY A 264 -2.93 10.11 5.09
N THR A 265 -4.10 10.74 5.24
CA THR A 265 -4.25 12.20 5.17
C THR A 265 -5.43 12.68 6.04
N THR A 266 -5.41 13.95 6.43
CA THR A 266 -6.48 14.60 7.19
C THR A 266 -7.30 15.55 6.32
N TYR A 267 -8.60 15.64 6.60
CA TYR A 267 -9.58 16.48 5.89
C TYR A 267 -10.27 17.48 6.85
N GLY A 268 -9.53 17.99 7.84
CA GLY A 268 -10.06 18.80 8.95
C GLY A 268 -10.12 18.06 10.28
N ASP A 269 -9.70 16.78 10.32
CA ASP A 269 -9.63 15.96 11.54
C ASP A 269 -8.82 16.70 12.62
N ASP A 270 -9.43 16.95 13.78
CA ASP A 270 -8.86 17.72 14.89
C ASP A 270 -8.26 19.10 14.49
N GLY A 271 -8.80 19.71 13.43
CA GLY A 271 -8.32 20.97 12.88
C GLY A 271 -7.09 20.85 11.97
N TYR A 272 -6.66 19.63 11.63
CA TYR A 272 -5.56 19.35 10.71
C TYR A 272 -6.07 19.02 9.31
N THR A 273 -5.32 19.48 8.29
CA THR A 273 -5.55 19.13 6.88
C THR A 273 -4.23 18.69 6.23
N GLY A 274 -4.28 17.61 5.45
CA GLY A 274 -3.13 17.02 4.78
C GLY A 274 -2.35 16.01 5.64
N HIS A 275 -1.06 15.90 5.37
CA HIS A 275 -0.14 14.93 5.97
C HIS A 275 1.20 15.62 6.35
N ARG A 276 2.20 14.85 6.80
CA ARG A 276 3.41 15.32 7.54
C ARG A 276 3.13 15.73 9.00
N LEU A 277 2.26 14.97 9.67
CA LEU A 277 1.84 15.24 11.05
C LEU A 277 1.55 13.94 11.82
N GLY A 278 1.50 14.03 13.15
CA GLY A 278 1.39 12.91 14.09
C GLY A 278 -0.02 12.37 14.34
N HIS A 279 -0.96 12.56 13.41
CA HIS A 279 -2.37 12.19 13.60
C HIS A 279 -2.66 10.75 13.17
N GLU A 280 -3.59 10.06 13.83
CA GLU A 280 -3.90 8.65 13.54
C GLU A 280 -4.34 8.43 12.09
N ALA A 281 -5.12 9.35 11.52
CA ALA A 281 -5.52 9.30 10.11
C ALA A 281 -4.35 9.41 9.11
N VAL A 282 -3.14 9.81 9.52
CA VAL A 282 -1.93 9.82 8.69
C VAL A 282 -1.09 8.57 8.93
N TRP A 283 -1.00 8.12 10.18
CA TRP A 283 -0.11 7.00 10.53
C TRP A 283 -0.78 5.65 10.39
N THR A 284 -2.10 5.55 10.46
CA THR A 284 -2.83 4.28 10.29
C THR A 284 -3.18 4.06 8.83
N VAL A 285 -2.65 2.98 8.26
CA VAL A 285 -2.76 2.65 6.84
C VAL A 285 -3.26 1.22 6.63
N PRO A 286 -3.98 0.97 5.53
CA PRO A 286 -4.33 -0.38 5.11
C PRO A 286 -3.11 -1.09 4.51
N TYR A 287 -3.06 -2.40 4.73
CA TYR A 287 -2.04 -3.27 4.16
C TYR A 287 -2.65 -4.64 3.83
N SER A 288 -2.16 -5.24 2.75
CA SER A 288 -2.36 -6.66 2.44
C SER A 288 -1.23 -7.19 1.55
N HIS A 289 -0.99 -8.49 1.62
CA HIS A 289 -0.20 -9.20 0.61
C HIS A 289 -0.85 -10.53 0.24
N PHE A 290 -0.65 -10.95 -1.01
CA PHE A 290 -1.25 -12.17 -1.55
C PHE A 290 -0.51 -12.63 -2.82
N PHE A 291 -0.75 -13.87 -3.23
CA PHE A 291 -0.30 -14.37 -4.53
C PHE A 291 -1.37 -14.13 -5.60
N LEU A 292 -0.91 -13.66 -6.76
CA LEU A 292 -1.66 -13.66 -8.00
C LEU A 292 -1.18 -14.87 -8.80
N GLU A 293 -2.07 -15.85 -8.97
CA GLU A 293 -1.79 -17.04 -9.76
C GLU A 293 -1.97 -16.73 -11.27
N PRO A 294 -1.13 -17.30 -12.15
CA PRO A 294 -1.36 -17.22 -13.58
C PRO A 294 -2.73 -17.76 -13.94
N SER A 295 -3.40 -17.10 -14.87
CA SER A 295 -4.55 -17.71 -15.54
C SER A 295 -4.07 -18.98 -16.25
N ALA A 296 -4.71 -20.11 -15.94
CA ALA A 296 -4.43 -21.39 -16.58
C ALA A 296 -4.74 -21.39 -18.08
#